data_AF-A0A7W6C4K6-F1
#
_entry.id   AF-A0A7W6C4K6-F1
#
_cell.length_a   1.000
_cell.length_b   1.000
_cell.length_c   1.000
_cell.angle_alpha   90.00
_cell.angle_beta   90.00
_cell.angle_gamma   90.00
#
_symmetry.space_group_name_H-M   'P 1'
#
loop_
_entity.id
_entity.type
_entity.pdbx_description
1 polymer ?
#
loop_
_entity_poly.entity_id
_entity_poly.type
_entity_poly.pdbx_seq_one_letter_code
_entity_poly.pdbx_strand_id
1 'polypeptide(L)' 'MSYTNRFIGIDISKSSFDICVLPENNSASFSNDVCGIARFLAFVAQLDNVARLVLEPTGGY' A
#
# COMPACT_ATOMS: atom_id res chain seq x y z
N MET A 1 -21.00 12.97 -6.55
CA MET A 1 -19.91 12.37 -5.74
C MET A 1 -19.40 11.16 -6.51
N SER A 2 -18.15 11.20 -6.97
CA SER A 2 -17.53 10.04 -7.61
C SER A 2 -17.19 9.05 -6.51
N TYR A 3 -18.03 8.04 -6.31
CA TYR A 3 -17.77 6.95 -5.37
C TYR A 3 -16.75 6.00 -5.98
N THR A 4 -15.52 6.48 -6.06
CA THR A 4 -14.43 5.67 -6.58
C THR A 4 -13.72 5.04 -5.40
N ASN A 5 -14.07 3.78 -5.13
CA ASN A 5 -13.38 2.98 -4.13
C ASN A 5 -11.89 2.89 -4.49
N ARG A 6 -11.04 3.04 -3.48
CA ARG A 6 -9.59 2.88 -3.63
C ARG A 6 -9.15 1.48 -3.27
N PHE A 7 -8.21 0.97 -4.05
CA PHE A 7 -7.58 -0.32 -3.84
C PHE A 7 -6.09 -0.11 -3.75
N ILE A 8 -5.45 -0.76 -2.77
CA ILE A 8 -4.01 -0.67 -2.58
C ILE A 8 -3.43 -2.05 -2.78
N GLY A 9 -2.63 -2.24 -3.84
CA GLY A 9 -1.77 -3.40 -4.00
C GLY A 9 -0.44 -3.15 -3.28
N ILE A 10 0.10 -4.19 -2.63
CA ILE A 10 1.35 -4.15 -1.88
C ILE A 10 2.23 -5.31 -2.37
N ASP A 11 3.41 -4.99 -2.87
CA ASP A 11 4.47 -5.91 -3.27
C ASP A 11 5.58 -5.83 -2.21
N ILE A 12 5.87 -6.95 -1.53
CA ILE A 12 6.86 -7.00 -0.46
C ILE A 12 8.20 -7.52 -0.99
N SER A 13 9.27 -6.76 -0.78
CA SER A 13 10.65 -7.27 -0.83
C SER A 13 11.24 -7.40 0.59
N LYS A 14 12.45 -7.96 0.69
CA LYS A 14 13.10 -8.20 2.00
C LYS A 14 13.19 -6.92 2.85
N SER A 15 13.75 -5.85 2.30
CA SER A 15 14.03 -4.60 3.05
C SER A 15 13.08 -3.46 2.77
N SER A 16 12.21 -3.58 1.77
CA SER A 16 11.25 -2.56 1.35
C SER A 16 9.99 -3.19 0.78
N PHE A 17 8.93 -2.42 0.66
CA PHE A 17 7.74 -2.82 -0.07
C PHE A 17 7.22 -1.66 -0.91
N ASP A 18 6.70 -1.98 -2.07
CA ASP A 18 6.10 -1.03 -3.00
C ASP A 18 4.59 -1.14 -2.93
N ILE A 19 3.92 -0.01 -3.15
CA ILE A 19 2.46 0.04 -3.23
C ILE A 19 2.00 0.67 -4.53
N CYS A 20 0.82 0.26 -4.98
CA CYS A 20 0.08 0.92 -6.05
C CYS A 20 -1.36 1.19 -5.60
N VAL A 21 -1.79 2.44 -5.72
CA VAL A 21 -3.14 2.92 -5.40
C VAL A 21 -3.94 3.05 -6.70
N LEU A 22 -5.03 2.30 -6.78
CA LEU A 22 -5.99 2.38 -7.88
C LEU A 22 -7.25 3.14 -7.44
N PRO A 23 -7.87 3.90 -8.37
CA PRO A 23 -7.54 3.98 -9.80
C PRO A 23 -6.55 5.08 -10.19
N GLU A 24 -6.02 5.86 -9.24
CA GLU A 24 -5.13 6.98 -9.53
C GLU A 24 -3.78 6.56 -10.14
N ASN A 25 -3.46 5.26 -10.15
CA ASN A 25 -2.16 4.70 -10.56
C ASN A 25 -0.99 5.38 -9.83
N ASN A 26 -1.22 5.79 -8.58
CA ASN A 26 -0.20 6.40 -7.75
C ASN A 26 0.61 5.31 -7.05
N SER A 27 1.93 5.42 -7.04
CA SER A 27 2.82 4.43 -6.45
C SER A 27 3.74 5.07 -5.42
N ALA A 28 4.07 4.33 -4.37
CA ALA A 28 5.01 4.74 -3.33
C ALA A 28 5.81 3.53 -2.84
N SER A 29 6.96 3.80 -2.23
CA SER A 29 7.84 2.78 -1.66
C SER A 29 8.14 3.10 -0.21
N PHE A 30 8.17 2.06 0.64
CA PHE A 30 8.42 2.17 2.07
C PHE A 30 9.46 1.13 2.51
N SER A 31 10.18 1.41 3.60
CA SER A 31 11.04 0.41 4.22
C SER A 31 10.19 -0.69 4.87
N ASN A 32 10.65 -1.94 4.77
CA ASN A 32 10.02 -3.09 5.43
C ASN A 32 10.55 -3.20 6.87
N ASP A 33 10.39 -2.11 7.62
CA ASP A 33 10.68 -1.99 9.04
C ASP A 33 9.56 -1.23 9.74
N VAL A 34 9.64 -1.13 11.07
CA VAL A 34 8.61 -0.48 11.89
C VAL A 34 8.37 0.97 11.46
N CYS A 35 9.43 1.69 11.09
CA CYS A 35 9.34 3.09 10.66
C CYS A 35 8.65 3.24 9.32
N GLY A 36 8.96 2.38 8.35
CA GLY A 36 8.34 2.39 7.02
C GLY A 36 6.89 1.96 7.06
N ILE A 37 6.55 0.95 7.86
CA ILE A 37 5.16 0.53 8.09
C ILE A 37 4.35 1.67 8.73
N ALA A 38 4.91 2.38 9.72
CA ALA A 38 4.23 3.52 10.33
C ALA A 38 3.99 4.66 9.32
N ARG A 39 4.95 4.95 8.44
CA ARG A 39 4.80 5.93 7.35
C ARG A 39 3.75 5.50 6.32
N PHE A 40 3.71 4.21 5.99
CA PHE A 40 2.68 3.65 5.11
C PHE A 40 1.29 3.80 5.72
N LEU A 41 1.10 3.48 7.01
CA LEU A 41 -0.19 3.66 7.69
C LEU A 41 -0.62 5.13 7.72
N ALA A 42 0.32 6.05 7.97
CA ALA A 42 0.06 7.49 7.91
C ALA A 42 -0.36 7.94 6.50
N PHE A 43 0.25 7.38 5.45
CA PHE A 43 -0.15 7.62 4.06
C PHE A 43 -1.57 7.10 3.78
N VAL A 44 -1.88 5.86 4.18
CA VAL A 44 -3.21 5.26 3.96
C VAL A 44 -4.30 6.04 4.70
N ALA A 45 -4.01 6.55 5.90
CA ALA A 45 -4.95 7.36 6.68
C ALA A 45 -5.34 8.70 6.01
N GLN A 46 -4.57 9.16 5.02
CA GLN A 46 -4.90 10.35 4.22
C GLN A 46 -5.81 10.04 3.02
N LEU A 47 -6.05 8.75 2.73
CA LEU A 47 -6.87 8.34 1.60
C LEU A 47 -8.30 8.05 2.04
N ASP A 48 -9.27 8.71 1.41
CA ASP A 48 -10.67 8.38 1.60
C ASP A 48 -11.06 7.09 0.84
N ASN A 49 -12.09 6.39 1.32
CA ASN A 49 -12.74 5.27 0.63
C ASN A 49 -11.80 4.12 0.21
N VAL A 50 -10.78 3.81 1.03
CA VAL A 50 -9.97 2.58 0.83
C VAL A 50 -10.83 1.35 1.13
N ALA A 51 -11.19 0.61 0.09
CA ALA A 51 -12.06 -0.55 0.20
C ALA A 51 -11.29 -1.85 0.47
N ARG A 52 -10.03 -1.92 0.04
CA ARG A 52 -9.21 -3.12 0.16
C ARG A 52 -7.71 -2.83 0.08
N LEU A 53 -6.96 -3.57 0.90
CA LEU A 53 -5.51 -3.75 0.77
C LEU A 53 -5.27 -5.18 0.28
N VAL A 54 -4.47 -5.35 -0.77
CA VAL A 54 -4.10 -6.64 -1.36
C VAL A 54 -2.60 -6.81 -1.18
N LEU A 55 -2.20 -7.81 -0.44
CA LEU A 55 -0.80 -8.11 -0.15
C LEU A 55 -0.34 -9.27 -1.04
N GLU A 56 0.76 -9.07 -1.77
CA GLU A 56 1.42 -10.18 -2.44
C GLU A 56 1.99 -11.15 -1.38
N PRO A 57 1.69 -12.46 -1.47
CA PRO A 57 2.30 -13.44 -0.59
C PRO A 57 3.79 -13.57 -0.93
N THR A 58 4.66 -13.29 0.03
CA THR A 58 6.11 -13.41 -0.14
C THR A 58 6.69 -14.43 0.84
N GLY A 59 7.70 -15.18 0.38
CA GLY A 59 8.26 -16.31 1.11
C GLY A 59 7.83 -17.68 0.55
N GLY A 60 8.35 -18.02 -0.64
CA GLY A 60 8.67 -19.40 -0.95
C GLY A 60 10.10 -19.63 -0.44
N TYR A 61 10.25 -20.46 0.59
CA TYR A 61 11.53 -20.74 1.26
C TYR A 61 12.68 -20.99 0.30
#